data_AF-A0A5N5X9X8-F1
#
_entry.id   AF-A0A5N5X9X8-F1
#
_cell.length_a   1.000
_cell.length_b   1.000
_cell.length_c   1.000
_cell.angle_alpha   90.00
_cell.angle_beta   90.00
_cell.angle_gamma   90.00
#
_symmetry.space_group_name_H-M   'P 1'
#
loop_
_entity.id
_entity.type
_entity.pdbx_description
1 polymer ?
#
loop_
_entity_poly.entity_id
_entity_poly.type
_entity_poly.pdbx_seq_one_letter_code
_entity_poly.pdbx_strand_id
1 'polypeptide(L)'
;MSNSDRCRSPPRVAAHLPPMLDLIIENITENFDEWEQVWQFLTKVGQISTDVRHEFVLLSDILGISALVDAISDPAVPGATESSVLGPFHGEEAHSSQYGESITSAGTPGEPTIVRGYVKDTEGNAGSKALIDVWEPDGNGVHDLEYDGQEEPNCRGKLFTDESGHYLFTCVKPVTKLKRHWYRPAHMVDHSFVLPVVKSDTVFGVKKSLIVDYNWCEDLELAKQHSIVWSQSSRHLMGKNRKGFGCYTGTFIIVKKSAPARR
;
A
#
# COMPACT_ATOMS: atom_id res chain seq x y z
N MET A 1 27.94 32.23 6.34
CA MET A 1 27.27 31.10 5.66
C MET A 1 27.27 31.39 4.18
N SER A 2 27.89 30.53 3.38
CA SER A 2 27.95 30.66 1.92
C SER A 2 26.55 30.46 1.34
N ASN A 3 26.20 31.20 0.27
CA ASN A 3 24.93 31.05 -0.47
C ASN A 3 24.74 29.67 -1.14
N SER A 4 25.65 28.72 -0.92
CA SER A 4 25.66 27.37 -1.49
C SER A 4 24.57 26.44 -0.94
N ASP A 5 24.02 26.72 0.24
CA ASP A 5 23.18 25.75 0.97
C ASP A 5 21.67 26.00 0.80
N ARG A 6 21.28 26.86 -0.15
CA ARG A 6 19.86 27.11 -0.42
C ARG A 6 19.27 25.95 -1.22
N CYS A 7 18.13 25.43 -0.76
CA CYS A 7 17.33 24.47 -1.51
C CYS A 7 16.97 25.08 -2.88
N ARG A 8 17.45 24.47 -3.96
CA ARG A 8 17.16 24.90 -5.34
C ARG A 8 16.00 24.08 -5.87
N SER A 9 14.89 24.72 -6.18
CA SER A 9 13.77 24.07 -6.85
C SER A 9 14.06 23.91 -8.36
N PRO A 10 13.60 22.82 -9.00
CA PRO A 10 13.66 22.68 -10.45
C PRO A 10 12.96 23.86 -11.16
N PRO A 11 13.43 24.32 -12.33
CA PRO A 11 12.90 25.54 -12.98
C PRO A 11 11.38 25.55 -13.19
N ARG A 12 10.81 24.40 -13.56
CA ARG A 12 9.35 24.25 -13.73
C ARG A 12 8.60 24.38 -12.40
N VAL A 13 9.14 23.80 -11.32
CA VAL A 13 8.55 23.90 -9.97
C VAL A 13 8.64 25.34 -9.48
N ALA A 14 9.79 26.00 -9.64
CA ALA A 14 10.00 27.39 -9.28
C ALA A 14 9.00 28.34 -9.94
N ALA A 15 8.61 28.09 -11.19
CA ALA A 15 7.63 28.90 -11.91
C ALA A 15 6.19 28.78 -11.37
N HIS A 16 5.86 27.65 -10.73
CA HIS A 16 4.53 27.40 -10.19
C HIS A 16 4.40 27.68 -8.69
N LEU A 17 5.51 27.85 -7.96
CA LEU A 17 5.48 28.18 -6.53
C LEU A 17 4.75 29.50 -6.22
N PRO A 18 5.05 30.63 -6.90
CA PRO A 18 4.38 31.90 -6.61
C PRO A 18 2.84 31.83 -6.73
N PRO A 19 2.25 31.34 -7.83
CA PRO A 19 0.78 31.27 -7.91
C PRO A 19 0.17 30.29 -6.92
N MET A 20 0.89 29.25 -6.49
CA MET A 20 0.42 28.37 -5.40
C MET A 20 0.40 29.10 -4.05
N LEU A 21 1.42 29.92 -3.76
CA LEU A 21 1.49 30.70 -2.54
C LEU A 21 0.41 31.78 -2.49
N ASP A 22 0.13 32.44 -3.61
CA ASP A 22 -0.94 33.43 -3.71
C ASP A 22 -2.31 32.80 -3.33
N LEU A 23 -2.62 31.62 -3.86
CA LEU A 23 -3.82 30.87 -3.50
C LEU A 23 -3.88 30.51 -2.01
N ILE A 24 -2.75 30.12 -1.41
CA ILE A 24 -2.68 29.83 0.03
C ILE A 24 -2.97 31.09 0.85
N ILE A 25 -2.33 32.20 0.50
CA ILE A 25 -2.49 33.47 1.23
C ILE A 25 -3.94 33.97 1.13
N GLU A 26 -4.54 33.89 -0.06
CA GLU A 26 -5.93 34.31 -0.29
C GLU A 26 -6.97 33.45 0.46
N ASN A 27 -6.68 32.17 0.74
CA ASN A 27 -7.66 31.22 1.27
C ASN A 27 -7.42 30.76 2.71
N ILE A 28 -6.21 30.95 3.27
CA ILE A 28 -5.82 30.31 4.54
C ILE A 28 -5.41 31.31 5.61
N THR A 29 -4.80 32.44 5.24
CA THR A 29 -4.22 33.35 6.23
C THR A 29 -5.08 34.59 6.38
N GLU A 30 -5.91 34.65 7.43
CA GLU A 30 -6.60 35.88 7.81
C GLU A 30 -5.65 36.85 8.54
N ASN A 31 -4.59 36.31 9.18
CA ASN A 31 -3.62 37.08 9.95
C ASN A 31 -2.22 36.44 10.01
N PHE A 32 -1.26 37.19 10.58
CA PHE A 32 0.14 36.78 10.70
C PHE A 32 0.37 35.59 11.64
N ASP A 33 -0.46 35.43 12.68
CA ASP A 33 -0.33 34.33 13.65
C ASP A 33 -0.72 32.99 13.02
N GLU A 34 -1.70 32.98 12.12
CA GLU A 34 -2.06 31.79 11.32
C GLU A 34 -0.94 31.44 10.33
N TRP A 35 -0.36 32.44 9.67
CA TRP A 35 0.82 32.22 8.81
C TRP A 35 1.99 31.62 9.59
N GLU A 36 2.21 32.08 10.82
CA GLU A 36 3.23 31.52 11.69
C GLU A 36 3.00 30.03 11.98
N GLN A 37 1.77 29.67 12.32
CA GLN A 37 1.41 28.28 12.55
C GLN A 37 1.60 27.40 11.31
N VAL A 38 1.29 27.91 10.11
CA VAL A 38 1.46 27.18 8.85
C VAL A 38 2.93 26.84 8.60
N TRP A 39 3.84 27.83 8.62
CA TRP A 39 5.25 27.53 8.34
C TRP A 39 5.91 26.72 9.46
N GLN A 40 5.48 26.87 10.73
CA GLN A 40 5.94 26.02 11.83
C GLN A 40 5.49 24.57 11.66
N PHE A 41 4.25 24.33 11.23
CA PHE A 41 3.74 22.99 10.91
C PHE A 41 4.56 22.35 9.78
N LEU A 42 4.75 23.05 8.67
CA LEU A 42 5.55 22.55 7.54
C LEU A 42 7.01 22.31 7.92
N THR A 43 7.57 23.13 8.82
CA THR A 43 8.91 22.92 9.38
C THR A 43 8.98 21.61 10.17
N LYS A 44 7.99 21.34 11.03
CA LYS A 44 7.92 20.08 11.81
C LYS A 44 7.79 18.86 10.90
N VAL A 45 6.97 18.94 9.86
CA VAL A 45 6.84 17.88 8.83
C VAL A 45 8.22 17.58 8.20
N GLY A 46 8.96 18.62 7.83
CA GLY A 46 10.33 18.46 7.31
C GLY A 46 11.30 17.86 8.33
N GLN A 47 11.23 18.27 9.60
CA GLN A 47 12.11 17.79 10.67
C GLN A 47 11.87 16.32 11.08
N ILE A 48 10.64 15.82 10.93
CA ILE A 48 10.32 14.41 11.19
C ILE A 48 10.75 13.52 10.03
N SER A 49 10.86 14.09 8.82
CA SER A 49 11.26 13.32 7.64
C SER A 49 12.71 12.82 7.76
N THR A 50 12.93 11.57 7.37
CA THR A 50 14.23 10.90 7.28
C THR A 50 14.41 10.31 5.88
N ASP A 51 15.53 9.62 5.64
CA ASP A 51 15.80 8.94 4.37
C ASP A 51 14.82 7.79 4.09
N VAL A 52 14.16 7.25 5.13
CA VAL A 52 13.20 6.15 5.04
C VAL A 52 11.77 6.55 5.42
N ARG A 53 11.59 7.72 6.04
CA ARG A 53 10.28 8.25 6.45
C ARG A 53 10.03 9.59 5.78
N HIS A 54 9.07 9.65 4.87
CA HIS A 54 8.79 10.87 4.11
C HIS A 54 7.48 11.54 4.54
N GLU A 55 7.52 12.39 5.56
CA GLU A 55 6.30 13.05 6.09
C GLU A 55 5.65 14.03 5.10
N PHE A 56 6.41 14.61 4.17
CA PHE A 56 5.83 15.41 3.10
C PHE A 56 4.99 14.56 2.12
N VAL A 57 5.35 13.28 1.91
CA VAL A 57 4.53 12.35 1.13
C VAL A 57 3.27 11.98 1.91
N LEU A 58 3.37 11.73 3.21
CA LEU A 58 2.21 11.51 4.08
C LEU A 58 1.25 12.71 4.10
N LEU A 59 1.79 13.93 4.17
CA LEU A 59 0.99 15.14 4.08
C LEU A 59 0.29 15.26 2.71
N SER A 60 1.00 14.95 1.63
CA SER A 60 0.44 14.88 0.27
C SER A 60 -0.71 13.87 0.16
N ASP A 61 -0.57 12.70 0.80
CA ASP A 61 -1.58 11.64 0.83
C ASP A 61 -2.86 12.11 1.54
N ILE A 62 -2.71 12.73 2.73
CA ILE A 62 -3.85 13.24 3.54
C ILE A 62 -4.59 14.38 2.82
N LEU A 63 -3.86 15.22 2.08
CA LEU A 63 -4.44 16.30 1.27
C LEU A 63 -5.05 15.81 -0.04
N GLY A 64 -4.93 14.52 -0.38
CA GLY A 64 -5.41 13.93 -1.63
C GLY A 64 -4.59 14.32 -2.87
N ILE A 65 -3.45 14.97 -2.70
CA ILE A 65 -2.57 15.39 -3.79
C ILE A 65 -1.99 14.15 -4.48
N SER A 66 -1.54 13.15 -3.71
CA SER A 66 -0.99 11.92 -4.27
C SER A 66 -2.01 11.15 -5.11
N ALA A 67 -3.26 11.04 -4.63
CA ALA A 67 -4.35 10.39 -5.37
C ALA A 67 -4.68 11.13 -6.67
N LEU A 68 -4.64 12.47 -6.64
CA LEU A 68 -4.85 13.29 -7.83
C LEU A 68 -3.71 13.12 -8.85
N VAL A 69 -2.46 13.13 -8.39
CA VAL A 69 -1.28 12.93 -9.26
C VAL A 69 -1.30 11.53 -9.89
N ASP A 70 -1.66 10.50 -9.12
CA ASP A 70 -1.87 9.13 -9.61
C ASP A 70 -2.92 9.11 -10.72
N ALA A 71 -4.11 9.66 -10.47
CA ALA A 71 -5.20 9.68 -11.45
C ALA A 71 -4.86 10.45 -12.74
N ILE A 72 -4.02 11.48 -12.66
CA ILE A 72 -3.54 12.24 -13.83
C ILE A 72 -2.47 11.47 -14.60
N SER A 73 -1.59 10.76 -13.89
CA SER A 73 -0.41 10.11 -14.47
C SER A 73 -0.75 8.75 -15.08
N ASP A 74 -1.65 8.01 -14.43
CA ASP A 74 -2.10 6.67 -14.84
C ASP A 74 -3.64 6.62 -14.94
N PRO A 75 -4.21 7.17 -16.03
CA PRO A 75 -5.64 7.13 -16.25
C PRO A 75 -6.17 5.70 -16.31
N ALA A 76 -7.30 5.44 -15.67
CA ALA A 76 -7.93 4.12 -15.68
C ALA A 76 -8.21 3.67 -17.13
N VAL A 77 -7.69 2.48 -17.48
CA VAL A 77 -8.00 1.83 -18.75
C VAL A 77 -9.22 0.92 -18.54
N PRO A 78 -10.30 1.05 -19.33
CA PRO A 78 -11.47 0.21 -19.19
C PRO A 78 -11.11 -1.29 -19.23
N GLY A 79 -11.56 -2.03 -18.22
CA GLY A 79 -11.30 -3.47 -18.08
C GLY A 79 -9.96 -3.82 -17.44
N ALA A 80 -9.05 -2.87 -17.23
CA ALA A 80 -7.83 -3.06 -16.45
C ALA A 80 -8.08 -2.87 -14.95
N THR A 81 -7.21 -3.46 -14.12
CA THR A 81 -7.18 -3.14 -12.68
C THR A 81 -6.80 -1.68 -12.50
N GLU A 82 -7.53 -0.96 -11.64
CA GLU A 82 -7.26 0.45 -11.37
C GLU A 82 -6.02 0.62 -10.48
N SER A 83 -5.20 1.65 -10.75
CA SER A 83 -4.13 2.07 -9.84
C SER A 83 -4.68 2.63 -8.53
N SER A 84 -3.84 2.76 -7.51
CA SER A 84 -4.10 3.61 -6.35
C SER A 84 -2.77 4.10 -5.76
N VAL A 85 -2.85 5.03 -4.82
CA VAL A 85 -1.68 5.63 -4.15
C VAL A 85 -0.74 4.56 -3.58
N LEU A 86 0.55 4.70 -3.90
CA LEU A 86 1.62 3.82 -3.43
C LEU A 86 1.81 3.91 -1.90
N GLY A 87 1.68 5.12 -1.35
CA GLY A 87 1.98 5.42 0.04
C GLY A 87 3.49 5.48 0.33
N PRO A 88 3.88 5.89 1.54
CA PRO A 88 5.28 6.21 1.87
C PRO A 88 6.12 5.00 2.30
N PHE A 89 5.50 3.82 2.43
CA PHE A 89 6.13 2.63 3.01
C PHE A 89 6.58 1.61 1.97
N HIS A 90 6.68 1.98 0.69
CA HIS A 90 7.37 1.13 -0.29
C HIS A 90 8.88 1.27 -0.09
N GLY A 91 9.58 0.14 -0.10
CA GLY A 91 11.04 0.07 0.01
C GLY A 91 11.59 -0.83 -1.09
N GLU A 92 12.83 -0.59 -1.51
CA GLU A 92 13.46 -1.40 -2.56
C GLU A 92 13.79 -2.84 -2.09
N GLU A 93 14.07 -2.99 -0.81
CA GLU A 93 14.41 -4.26 -0.17
C GLU A 93 13.15 -5.08 0.15
N ALA A 94 13.13 -6.32 -0.33
CA ALA A 94 12.05 -7.28 -0.10
C ALA A 94 12.60 -8.70 -0.26
N HIS A 95 11.94 -9.68 0.38
CA HIS A 95 12.31 -11.08 0.19
C HIS A 95 12.01 -11.53 -1.25
N SER A 96 12.97 -12.19 -1.90
CA SER A 96 12.69 -12.91 -3.15
C SER A 96 11.99 -14.22 -2.79
N SER A 97 10.66 -14.25 -2.90
CA SER A 97 9.84 -15.41 -2.54
C SER A 97 9.57 -16.27 -3.77
N GLN A 98 9.74 -17.59 -3.63
CA GLN A 98 9.26 -18.55 -4.61
C GLN A 98 7.73 -18.67 -4.54
N TYR A 99 7.16 -19.30 -5.56
CA TYR A 99 5.73 -19.57 -5.62
C TYR A 99 5.27 -20.33 -4.37
N GLY A 100 4.34 -19.72 -3.63
CA GLY A 100 3.74 -20.26 -2.43
C GLY A 100 4.53 -20.14 -1.14
N GLU A 101 5.65 -19.42 -1.16
CA GLU A 101 6.40 -19.07 0.04
C GLU A 101 5.76 -17.92 0.82
N SER A 102 6.23 -17.76 2.06
CA SER A 102 5.80 -16.69 2.97
C SER A 102 6.56 -15.40 2.68
N ILE A 103 5.85 -14.27 2.69
CA ILE A 103 6.46 -12.93 2.71
C ILE A 103 6.75 -12.41 4.13
N THR A 104 6.40 -13.23 5.14
CA THR A 104 6.58 -12.92 6.56
C THR A 104 7.67 -13.77 7.19
N SER A 105 8.42 -13.14 8.10
CA SER A 105 9.40 -13.78 8.96
C SER A 105 8.71 -14.59 10.06
N ALA A 106 9.40 -15.61 10.57
CA ALA A 106 8.89 -16.44 11.65
C ALA A 106 8.54 -15.59 12.90
N GLY A 107 7.33 -15.80 13.45
CA GLY A 107 6.86 -15.07 14.63
C GLY A 107 6.19 -13.72 14.32
N THR A 108 6.06 -13.34 13.04
CA THR A 108 5.27 -12.17 12.65
C THR A 108 3.84 -12.30 13.20
N PRO A 109 3.34 -11.29 13.94
CA PRO A 109 2.00 -11.35 14.51
C PRO A 109 0.96 -11.21 13.41
N GLY A 110 -0.17 -11.92 13.56
CA GLY A 110 -1.31 -11.80 12.66
C GLY A 110 -1.97 -13.14 12.34
N GLU A 111 -3.12 -13.09 11.68
CA GLU A 111 -3.83 -14.29 11.25
C GLU A 111 -3.22 -14.80 9.93
N PRO A 112 -2.69 -16.04 9.86
CA PRO A 112 -2.14 -16.58 8.62
C PRO A 112 -3.14 -16.54 7.47
N THR A 113 -2.68 -16.08 6.32
CA THR A 113 -3.51 -15.86 5.14
C THR A 113 -2.80 -16.36 3.87
N ILE A 114 -3.55 -17.05 3.00
CA ILE A 114 -3.10 -17.37 1.64
C ILE A 114 -3.65 -16.31 0.69
N VAL A 115 -2.77 -15.76 -0.14
CA VAL A 115 -3.12 -14.86 -1.21
C VAL A 115 -2.83 -15.55 -2.53
N ARG A 116 -3.85 -15.69 -3.37
CA ARG A 116 -3.74 -16.36 -4.67
C ARG A 116 -4.59 -15.72 -5.74
N GLY A 117 -4.31 -16.02 -6.99
CA GLY A 117 -5.06 -15.44 -8.09
C GLY A 117 -4.31 -15.50 -9.41
N TYR A 118 -4.77 -14.73 -10.38
CA TYR A 118 -4.16 -14.66 -11.69
C TYR A 118 -3.81 -13.24 -12.09
N VAL A 119 -2.72 -13.09 -12.82
CA VAL A 119 -2.44 -11.90 -13.64
C VAL A 119 -2.84 -12.24 -15.07
N LYS A 120 -3.63 -11.38 -15.69
CA LYS A 120 -4.06 -11.49 -17.09
C LYS A 120 -3.97 -10.14 -17.79
N ASP A 121 -3.93 -10.14 -19.11
CA ASP A 121 -4.15 -8.91 -19.88
C ASP A 121 -5.65 -8.66 -20.16
N THR A 122 -5.96 -7.54 -20.80
CA THR A 122 -7.33 -7.16 -21.18
C THR A 122 -7.99 -8.10 -22.20
N GLU A 123 -7.21 -8.96 -22.87
CA GLU A 123 -7.71 -9.99 -23.80
C GLU A 123 -7.90 -11.34 -23.09
N GLY A 124 -7.51 -11.44 -21.81
CA GLY A 124 -7.60 -12.64 -21.00
C GLY A 124 -6.38 -13.56 -21.11
N ASN A 125 -5.32 -13.15 -21.80
CA ASN A 125 -4.09 -13.93 -21.90
C ASN A 125 -3.36 -13.95 -20.55
N ALA A 126 -2.65 -15.04 -20.26
CA ALA A 126 -1.87 -15.18 -19.03
C ALA A 126 -0.72 -14.17 -18.95
N GLY A 127 -0.63 -13.44 -17.84
CA GLY A 127 0.53 -12.64 -17.49
C GLY A 127 1.63 -13.51 -16.89
N SER A 128 2.25 -14.36 -17.70
CA SER A 128 3.36 -15.24 -17.29
C SER A 128 4.58 -14.43 -16.85
N LYS A 129 5.25 -14.87 -15.78
CA LYS A 129 6.47 -14.24 -15.23
C LYS A 129 6.30 -12.75 -14.93
N ALA A 130 5.07 -12.34 -14.59
CA ALA A 130 4.81 -11.02 -14.05
C ALA A 130 5.35 -10.95 -12.62
N LEU A 131 6.05 -9.87 -12.30
CA LEU A 131 6.51 -9.59 -10.95
C LEU A 131 5.34 -9.09 -10.11
N ILE A 132 5.12 -9.73 -8.98
CA ILE A 132 4.30 -9.25 -7.87
C ILE A 132 5.26 -8.71 -6.81
N ASP A 133 5.27 -7.40 -6.62
CA ASP A 133 5.99 -6.72 -5.54
C ASP A 133 4.96 -6.31 -4.49
N VAL A 134 4.97 -6.98 -3.35
CA VAL A 134 3.93 -6.88 -2.33
C VAL A 134 4.50 -6.48 -0.99
N TRP A 135 3.80 -5.58 -0.30
CA TRP A 135 4.07 -5.23 1.08
C TRP A 135 2.77 -4.95 1.85
N GLU A 136 2.80 -5.19 3.15
CA GLU A 136 1.67 -4.96 4.05
C GLU A 136 2.15 -4.66 5.48
N PRO A 137 1.31 -4.03 6.33
CA PRO A 137 1.58 -3.99 7.75
C PRO A 137 1.36 -5.37 8.39
N ASP A 138 2.04 -5.63 9.51
CA ASP A 138 1.85 -6.84 10.29
C ASP A 138 0.47 -6.89 10.98
N GLY A 139 0.23 -7.94 11.77
CA GLY A 139 -0.99 -8.11 12.57
C GLY A 139 -1.18 -7.09 13.71
N ASN A 140 -0.23 -6.19 13.94
CA ASN A 140 -0.39 -5.02 14.81
C ASN A 140 -0.74 -3.75 14.01
N GLY A 141 -0.73 -3.80 12.68
CA GLY A 141 -0.97 -2.66 11.80
C GLY A 141 0.25 -1.75 11.69
N VAL A 142 1.46 -2.31 11.74
CA VAL A 142 2.73 -1.57 11.67
C VAL A 142 3.59 -2.16 10.54
N HIS A 143 4.14 -1.30 9.68
CA HIS A 143 5.13 -1.72 8.68
C HIS A 143 6.49 -1.94 9.33
N ASP A 144 7.27 -2.87 8.77
CA ASP A 144 8.64 -3.17 9.19
C ASP A 144 9.55 -1.92 9.29
N LEU A 145 9.44 -0.98 8.34
CA LEU A 145 10.17 0.31 8.31
C LEU A 145 9.83 1.24 9.48
N GLU A 146 8.74 0.97 10.21
CA GLU A 146 8.36 1.75 11.40
C GLU A 146 8.96 1.17 12.69
N TYR A 147 9.54 -0.04 12.66
CA TYR A 147 10.20 -0.65 13.81
C TYR A 147 11.67 -0.23 13.89
N ASP A 148 12.12 0.19 15.08
CA ASP A 148 13.52 0.46 15.33
C ASP A 148 14.34 -0.85 15.32
N GLY A 149 15.47 -0.85 14.61
CA GLY A 149 16.42 -1.98 14.62
C GLY A 149 15.98 -3.19 13.79
N GLN A 150 15.01 -3.03 12.89
CA GLN A 150 14.66 -4.05 11.90
C GLN A 150 15.82 -4.20 10.88
N GLU A 151 16.48 -5.36 10.86
CA GLU A 151 17.64 -5.61 9.98
C GLU A 151 17.26 -6.22 8.63
N GLU A 152 16.17 -6.98 8.57
CA GLU A 152 15.70 -7.68 7.37
C GLU A 152 14.27 -7.24 7.04
N PRO A 153 13.88 -7.16 5.75
CA PRO A 153 12.52 -6.81 5.37
C PRO A 153 11.51 -7.78 5.98
N ASN A 154 10.31 -7.34 6.36
CA ASN A 154 9.27 -8.22 6.86
C ASN A 154 7.89 -7.81 6.33
N CYS A 155 7.02 -8.78 6.06
CA CYS A 155 5.75 -8.55 5.36
C CYS A 155 5.96 -7.89 3.99
N ARG A 156 7.07 -8.23 3.32
CA ARG A 156 7.48 -7.74 1.99
C ARG A 156 8.00 -8.89 1.15
N GLY A 157 7.53 -8.99 -0.08
CA GLY A 157 7.90 -10.06 -0.98
C GLY A 157 7.89 -9.64 -2.45
N LYS A 158 8.84 -10.20 -3.20
CA LYS A 158 8.91 -10.14 -4.65
C LYS A 158 8.83 -11.56 -5.18
N LEU A 159 7.76 -11.86 -5.90
CA LEU A 159 7.52 -13.18 -6.49
C LEU A 159 7.06 -13.06 -7.94
N PHE A 160 7.26 -14.12 -8.72
CA PHE A 160 6.82 -14.16 -10.10
C PHE A 160 5.62 -15.09 -10.26
N THR A 161 4.71 -14.72 -11.15
CA THR A 161 3.63 -15.59 -11.59
C THR A 161 4.16 -16.79 -12.38
N ASP A 162 3.44 -17.91 -12.32
CA ASP A 162 3.75 -19.07 -13.15
C ASP A 162 3.39 -18.85 -14.63
N GLU A 163 3.62 -19.88 -15.47
CA GLU A 163 3.34 -19.79 -16.91
C GLU A 163 1.86 -19.58 -17.26
N SER A 164 0.94 -19.88 -16.33
CA SER A 164 -0.49 -19.62 -16.46
C SER A 164 -0.90 -18.24 -15.93
N GLY A 165 0.07 -17.46 -15.43
CA GLY A 165 -0.15 -16.18 -14.77
C GLY A 165 -0.64 -16.31 -13.34
N HIS A 166 -0.60 -17.51 -12.74
CA HIS A 166 -1.07 -17.72 -11.38
C HIS A 166 -0.01 -17.24 -10.37
N TYR A 167 -0.45 -16.53 -9.34
CA TYR A 167 0.36 -16.16 -8.18
C TYR A 167 -0.18 -16.83 -6.93
N LEU A 168 0.73 -17.16 -6.01
CA LEU A 168 0.39 -17.68 -4.69
C LEU A 168 1.51 -17.31 -3.72
N PHE A 169 1.15 -16.78 -2.56
CA PHE A 169 2.06 -16.59 -1.42
C PHE A 169 1.27 -16.64 -0.11
N THR A 170 1.99 -16.79 1.01
CA THR A 170 1.41 -16.71 2.35
C THR A 170 1.85 -15.45 3.07
N CYS A 171 0.96 -14.94 3.91
CA CYS A 171 1.11 -13.67 4.58
C CYS A 171 0.33 -13.65 5.89
N VAL A 172 0.23 -12.49 6.54
CA VAL A 172 -0.70 -12.28 7.66
C VAL A 172 -1.86 -11.42 7.21
N LYS A 173 -3.04 -11.58 7.82
CA LYS A 173 -4.19 -10.75 7.50
C LYS A 173 -3.85 -9.29 7.85
N PRO A 174 -3.87 -8.36 6.88
CA PRO A 174 -3.62 -6.96 7.20
C PRO A 174 -4.72 -6.45 8.13
N VAL A 175 -4.31 -5.66 9.12
CA VAL A 175 -5.22 -5.03 10.08
C VAL A 175 -5.11 -3.52 10.01
N THR A 176 -6.21 -2.84 10.32
CA THR A 176 -6.18 -1.41 10.60
C THR A 176 -5.70 -1.21 12.03
N LYS A 177 -4.72 -0.33 12.26
CA LYS A 177 -4.41 0.15 13.62
C LYS A 177 -5.71 0.73 14.22
N LEU A 178 -6.21 0.17 15.30
CA LEU A 178 -7.59 0.42 15.79
C LEU A 178 -7.71 1.77 16.54
N LYS A 179 -8.84 2.49 16.28
CA LYS A 179 -9.53 3.54 17.10
C LYS A 179 -9.36 5.05 16.83
N ARG A 180 -9.14 5.53 15.59
CA ARG A 180 -9.24 6.96 15.22
C ARG A 180 -9.68 7.11 13.76
N HIS A 181 -10.20 8.28 13.41
CA HIS A 181 -10.66 8.62 12.06
C HIS A 181 -9.52 8.85 11.04
N TRP A 182 -8.25 8.68 11.46
CA TRP A 182 -7.04 8.87 10.67
C TRP A 182 -6.40 7.55 10.20
N TYR A 183 -7.20 6.48 10.00
CA TYR A 183 -6.71 5.17 9.60
C TYR A 183 -7.18 4.74 8.22
N ARG A 184 -6.25 4.16 7.45
CA ARG A 184 -6.53 3.51 6.17
C ARG A 184 -7.24 2.17 6.41
N PRO A 185 -8.13 1.70 5.51
CA PRO A 185 -8.64 0.33 5.57
C PRO A 185 -7.50 -0.68 5.48
N ALA A 186 -7.71 -1.91 5.96
CA ALA A 186 -6.72 -2.96 5.80
C ALA A 186 -6.52 -3.23 4.31
N HIS A 187 -5.26 -3.20 3.87
CA HIS A 187 -4.89 -3.32 2.47
C HIS A 187 -3.54 -4.03 2.36
N MET A 188 -3.38 -4.75 1.25
CA MET A 188 -2.12 -5.25 0.73
C MET A 188 -1.90 -4.55 -0.62
N VAL A 189 -0.66 -4.16 -0.95
CA VAL A 189 -0.41 -3.39 -2.17
C VAL A 189 -0.31 -4.29 -3.40
N ASP A 190 -1.49 -4.68 -3.89
CA ASP A 190 -2.03 -4.48 -5.25
C ASP A 190 -3.56 -4.49 -5.03
N HIS A 191 -3.95 -3.52 -4.21
CA HIS A 191 -5.27 -3.16 -3.68
C HIS A 191 -6.32 -4.27 -3.56
N SER A 192 -6.18 -5.02 -2.48
CA SER A 192 -7.22 -5.87 -1.89
C SER A 192 -7.66 -5.26 -0.55
N PHE A 193 -8.82 -4.59 -0.50
CA PHE A 193 -9.33 -3.96 0.73
C PHE A 193 -10.21 -4.90 1.57
N VAL A 194 -9.98 -4.90 2.89
CA VAL A 194 -10.78 -5.66 3.87
C VAL A 194 -11.67 -4.72 4.67
N LEU A 195 -12.97 -4.98 4.66
CA LEU A 195 -13.98 -4.22 5.43
C LEU A 195 -13.66 -4.25 6.94
N PRO A 196 -13.71 -3.09 7.65
CA PRO A 196 -14.93 -2.27 7.72
C PRO A 196 -14.82 -0.76 7.39
N VAL A 197 -13.65 -0.20 7.02
CA VAL A 197 -13.46 1.27 6.88
C VAL A 197 -13.34 1.74 5.42
N VAL A 198 -13.90 0.98 4.48
CA VAL A 198 -13.79 1.21 3.02
C VAL A 198 -14.33 2.58 2.57
N LYS A 199 -15.25 3.21 3.30
CA LYS A 199 -15.88 4.48 2.89
C LYS A 199 -15.18 5.75 3.36
N SER A 200 -14.15 5.66 4.21
CA SER A 200 -13.52 6.82 4.83
C SER A 200 -12.01 6.67 4.89
N ASP A 201 -11.40 6.16 3.81
CA ASP A 201 -9.95 6.11 3.68
C ASP A 201 -9.37 7.52 3.70
N THR A 202 -8.41 7.74 4.59
CA THR A 202 -7.84 9.06 4.88
C THR A 202 -6.90 9.57 3.80
N VAL A 203 -6.55 8.71 2.84
CA VAL A 203 -5.69 9.03 1.71
C VAL A 203 -6.36 8.79 0.36
N PHE A 204 -7.68 8.52 0.36
CA PHE A 204 -8.50 8.40 -0.85
C PHE A 204 -8.03 7.29 -1.84
N GLY A 205 -7.39 6.23 -1.35
CA GLY A 205 -6.90 5.10 -2.16
C GLY A 205 -7.96 4.04 -2.46
N VAL A 206 -9.09 4.04 -1.77
CA VAL A 206 -10.15 3.05 -2.00
C VAL A 206 -10.90 3.31 -3.30
N LYS A 207 -10.88 2.31 -4.19
CA LYS A 207 -11.76 2.20 -5.36
C LYS A 207 -12.62 0.95 -5.25
N LYS A 208 -13.85 1.00 -5.78
CA LYS A 208 -14.81 -0.12 -5.66
C LYS A 208 -14.31 -1.41 -6.29
N SER A 209 -13.58 -1.31 -7.40
CA SER A 209 -12.99 -2.42 -8.14
C SER A 209 -11.89 -3.16 -7.36
N LEU A 210 -11.31 -2.51 -6.35
CA LEU A 210 -10.18 -2.98 -5.56
C LEU A 210 -10.63 -3.62 -4.22
N ILE A 211 -11.94 -3.73 -4.00
CA ILE A 211 -12.47 -4.40 -2.82
C ILE A 211 -12.55 -5.89 -3.14
N VAL A 212 -11.86 -6.71 -2.34
CA VAL A 212 -11.89 -8.17 -2.47
C VAL A 212 -12.44 -8.81 -1.20
N ASP A 213 -13.10 -9.95 -1.36
CA ASP A 213 -13.63 -10.68 -0.22
C ASP A 213 -12.52 -11.43 0.53
N TYR A 214 -12.49 -11.23 1.85
CA TYR A 214 -11.70 -12.05 2.74
C TYR A 214 -12.50 -13.27 3.18
N ASN A 215 -12.07 -14.44 2.72
CA ASN A 215 -12.76 -15.70 2.98
C ASN A 215 -12.04 -16.51 4.06
N TRP A 216 -12.81 -17.24 4.87
CA TRP A 216 -12.24 -18.23 5.79
C TRP A 216 -12.13 -19.58 5.08
N CYS A 217 -10.93 -20.15 5.06
CA CYS A 217 -10.66 -21.44 4.44
C CYS A 217 -10.40 -22.51 5.51
N GLU A 218 -11.07 -23.66 5.39
CA GLU A 218 -10.92 -24.81 6.30
C GLU A 218 -10.17 -25.99 5.64
N ASP A 219 -9.53 -25.76 4.48
CA ASP A 219 -8.78 -26.78 3.75
C ASP A 219 -7.45 -27.12 4.46
N LEU A 220 -7.45 -28.24 5.17
CA LEU A 220 -6.31 -28.66 5.98
C LEU A 220 -5.11 -29.14 5.15
N GLU A 221 -5.32 -29.64 3.94
CA GLU A 221 -4.23 -30.11 3.09
C GLU A 221 -3.53 -28.93 2.43
N LEU A 222 -4.29 -27.94 1.96
CA LEU A 222 -3.73 -26.70 1.42
C LEU A 222 -2.89 -25.95 2.46
N ALA A 223 -3.36 -25.88 3.71
CA ALA A 223 -2.61 -25.27 4.79
C ALA A 223 -1.31 -26.02 5.12
N LYS A 224 -1.31 -27.37 5.11
CA LYS A 224 -0.08 -28.16 5.30
C LYS A 224 0.91 -27.93 4.15
N GLN A 225 0.41 -27.90 2.91
CA GLN A 225 1.23 -27.67 1.72
C GLN A 225 1.99 -26.34 1.78
N HIS A 226 1.37 -25.30 2.37
CA HIS A 226 1.96 -23.97 2.51
C HIS A 226 2.47 -23.66 3.92
N SER A 227 2.74 -24.70 4.72
CA SER A 227 3.34 -24.58 6.06
C SER A 227 2.61 -23.63 7.02
N ILE A 228 1.28 -23.52 6.90
CA ILE A 228 0.48 -22.68 7.79
C ILE A 228 0.35 -23.39 9.15
N VAL A 229 0.87 -22.76 10.21
CA VAL A 229 0.91 -23.33 11.56
C VAL A 229 -0.43 -23.11 12.29
N TRP A 230 -1.12 -24.21 12.55
CA TRP A 230 -2.46 -24.30 13.15
C TRP A 230 -2.64 -23.73 14.55
N SER A 231 -1.56 -23.55 15.32
CA SER A 231 -1.64 -23.16 16.74
C SER A 231 -2.15 -21.73 16.95
N GLN A 232 -2.32 -20.95 15.88
CA GLN A 232 -2.69 -19.54 15.92
C GLN A 232 -4.03 -19.20 15.23
N SER A 233 -4.73 -20.16 14.61
CA SER A 233 -5.87 -19.83 13.73
C SER A 233 -7.12 -20.70 13.95
N SER A 234 -7.87 -20.35 15.00
CA SER A 234 -9.24 -20.83 15.20
C SER A 234 -10.21 -19.66 15.33
N ARG A 235 -11.32 -19.69 14.58
CA ARG A 235 -12.38 -18.70 14.69
C ARG A 235 -13.64 -19.33 15.27
N HIS A 236 -14.33 -18.57 16.11
CA HIS A 236 -15.67 -18.92 16.54
C HIS A 236 -16.67 -18.49 15.47
N LEU A 237 -17.13 -19.45 14.66
CA LEU A 237 -18.06 -19.23 13.57
C LEU A 237 -19.30 -20.09 13.78
N MET A 238 -20.48 -19.45 13.81
CA MET A 238 -21.77 -20.12 13.96
C MET A 238 -21.84 -21.04 15.20
N GLY A 239 -21.33 -20.57 16.34
CA GLY A 239 -21.36 -21.33 17.60
C GLY A 239 -20.31 -22.42 17.74
N LYS A 240 -19.39 -22.58 16.77
CA LYS A 240 -18.34 -23.62 16.79
C LYS A 240 -16.95 -23.01 16.60
N ASN A 241 -15.96 -23.59 17.28
CA ASN A 241 -14.55 -23.29 17.02
C ASN A 241 -14.13 -24.05 15.76
N ARG A 242 -13.78 -23.31 14.71
CA ARG A 242 -13.33 -23.86 13.44
C ARG A 242 -11.86 -23.51 13.23
N LYS A 243 -11.05 -24.50 12.86
CA LYS A 243 -9.65 -24.30 12.49
C LYS A 243 -9.58 -23.98 11.00
N GLY A 244 -8.70 -23.06 10.63
CA GLY A 244 -8.60 -22.59 9.25
C GLY A 244 -7.63 -21.42 9.14
N PHE A 245 -7.72 -20.70 8.04
CA PHE A 245 -6.85 -19.55 7.74
C PHE A 245 -7.59 -18.58 6.81
N GLY A 246 -7.03 -17.38 6.68
CA GLY A 246 -7.51 -16.38 5.74
C GLY A 246 -7.24 -16.76 4.29
N CYS A 247 -8.14 -16.41 3.38
CA CYS A 247 -7.87 -16.55 1.95
C CYS A 247 -8.35 -15.33 1.19
N TYR A 248 -7.42 -14.72 0.45
CA TYR A 248 -7.72 -13.76 -0.61
C TYR A 248 -7.60 -14.44 -1.96
N THR A 249 -8.58 -14.18 -2.83
CA THR A 249 -8.52 -14.58 -4.24
C THR A 249 -8.83 -13.38 -5.11
N GLY A 250 -7.88 -13.02 -5.97
CA GLY A 250 -7.97 -11.85 -6.84
C GLY A 250 -7.58 -12.16 -8.28
N THR A 251 -7.89 -11.25 -9.19
CA THR A 251 -7.31 -11.28 -10.54
C THR A 251 -6.91 -9.89 -10.93
N PHE A 252 -5.64 -9.73 -11.32
CA PHE A 252 -5.09 -8.49 -11.82
C PHE A 252 -5.18 -8.46 -13.33
N ILE A 253 -5.80 -7.42 -13.87
CA ILE A 253 -5.87 -7.19 -15.32
C ILE A 253 -4.89 -6.07 -15.66
N ILE A 254 -3.79 -6.44 -16.31
CA ILE A 254 -2.73 -5.51 -16.71
C ILE A 254 -2.91 -5.06 -18.17
N VAL A 255 -2.35 -3.90 -18.48
CA VAL A 255 -2.30 -3.36 -19.84
C VAL A 255 -0.85 -3.28 -20.30
N LYS A 256 -0.62 -3.45 -21.60
CA LYS A 256 0.70 -3.18 -22.17
C LYS A 256 1.01 -1.71 -21.95
N LYS A 257 2.17 -1.43 -21.38
CA LYS A 257 2.68 -0.08 -21.21
C LYS A 257 2.70 0.62 -22.57
N SER A 258 1.83 1.61 -22.76
CA SER A 258 1.92 2.49 -23.92
C SER A 258 3.25 3.24 -23.85
N ALA A 259 3.92 3.42 -24.99
CA ALA A 259 5.11 4.27 -25.04
C ALA A 259 4.77 5.63 -24.41
N PRO A 260 5.63 6.19 -23.54
CA PRO A 260 5.33 7.46 -22.90
C PRO A 260 5.02 8.49 -23.99
N ALA A 261 3.92 9.22 -23.84
CA ALA A 261 3.63 10.34 -24.71
C ALA A 261 4.85 11.26 -24.71
N ARG A 262 5.45 11.52 -25.88
CA ARG A 262 6.52 12.51 -26.01
C ARG A 262 5.95 13.85 -25.52
N ARG A 263 6.32 14.24 -24.30
CA ARG A 263 6.12 15.60 -23.78
C ARG A 263 7.31 16.46 -24.16
#